data_AF-A0A9D7SS92-F1
#
_entry.id   AF-A0A9D7SS92-F1
#
_cell.length_a   1.000
_cell.length_b   1.000
_cell.length_c   1.000
_cell.angle_alpha   90.00
_cell.angle_beta   90.00
_cell.angle_gamma   90.00
#
_symmetry.space_group_name_H-M   'P 1'
#
loop_
_entity.id
_entity.type
_entity.pdbx_description
1 polymer ?
#
loop_
_entity_poly.entity_id
_entity_poly.type
_entity_poly.pdbx_seq_one_letter_code
_entity_poly.pdbx_strand_id
1 'polypeptide(L)'
;MHHHRHYFQQPGNGFLLPWMKIRNKRRIYNLPVGLMVILSYLKNELIPDVDEKYRTISYRLLIGHSTGGLLAYYSLYKTPGLFHAILSIDGSTWWNKGKVGKEVIEYLSSHP
;
A
#
# COMPACT_ATOMS: atom_id res chain seq x y z
N MET A 1 15.93 -12.80 32.32
CA MET A 1 14.86 -11.99 31.69
C MET A 1 14.88 -12.29 30.19
N HIS A 2 13.97 -13.15 29.73
CA HIS A 2 13.90 -13.61 28.34
C HIS A 2 12.78 -12.88 27.60
N HIS A 3 13.12 -12.14 26.54
CA HIS A 3 12.14 -11.52 25.65
C HIS A 3 11.62 -12.56 24.65
N HIS A 4 10.43 -13.11 24.92
CA HIS A 4 9.65 -13.84 23.91
C HIS A 4 8.97 -12.83 22.98
N ARG A 5 9.38 -12.78 21.71
CA ARG A 5 8.59 -12.13 20.66
C ARG A 5 7.58 -13.13 20.14
N HIS A 6 6.30 -12.86 20.38
CA HIS A 6 5.21 -13.61 19.79
C HIS A 6 5.09 -13.25 18.30
N TYR A 7 5.45 -14.18 17.41
CA TYR A 7 5.08 -14.11 16.01
C TYR A 7 3.62 -14.53 15.87
N PHE A 8 2.77 -13.60 15.45
CA PHE A 8 1.37 -13.90 15.14
C PHE A 8 1.33 -14.76 13.86
N GLN A 9 0.70 -15.93 13.95
CA GLN A 9 0.53 -16.88 12.85
C GLN A 9 -0.57 -16.36 11.92
N GLN A 10 -0.32 -16.35 10.60
CA GLN A 10 -1.26 -15.77 9.63
C GLN A 10 -2.54 -16.61 9.52
N PRO A 11 -3.73 -15.98 9.43
CA PRO A 11 -4.98 -16.70 9.23
C PRO A 11 -5.05 -17.34 7.83
N GLY A 12 -5.73 -18.48 7.77
CA GLY A 12 -5.75 -19.39 6.61
C GLY A 12 -6.45 -18.84 5.36
N ASN A 13 -6.14 -19.52 4.25
CA ASN A 13 -6.52 -19.21 2.88
C ASN A 13 -8.03 -19.00 2.67
N GLY A 14 -8.44 -17.78 2.36
CA GLY A 14 -9.75 -17.48 1.78
C GLY A 14 -9.69 -16.13 1.06
N PHE A 15 -10.27 -16.05 -0.15
CA PHE A 15 -10.29 -14.91 -1.08
C PHE A 15 -9.04 -14.76 -2.01
N LEU A 16 -9.07 -15.46 -3.15
CA LEU A 16 -8.19 -15.17 -4.30
C LEU A 16 -9.05 -14.80 -5.52
N LEU A 17 -8.76 -13.63 -6.13
CA LEU A 17 -9.42 -13.16 -7.34
C LEU A 17 -8.88 -13.88 -8.61
N PRO A 18 -9.66 -13.93 -9.72
CA PRO A 18 -9.36 -14.77 -10.89
C PRO A 18 -7.99 -14.53 -11.55
N TRP A 19 -7.46 -13.31 -11.50
CA TRP A 19 -6.15 -12.97 -12.08
C TRP A 19 -4.95 -13.31 -11.17
N MET A 20 -5.21 -13.68 -9.90
CA MET A 20 -4.17 -14.09 -8.93
C MET A 20 -3.65 -15.53 -9.14
N LYS A 21 -3.96 -16.16 -10.28
CA LYS A 21 -3.40 -17.45 -10.72
C LYS A 21 -1.95 -17.35 -11.23
N ILE A 22 -1.13 -16.48 -10.64
CA ILE A 22 0.31 -16.43 -10.94
C ILE A 22 1.04 -17.44 -10.03
N ARG A 23 1.82 -18.32 -10.66
CA ARG A 23 2.42 -19.59 -10.19
C ARG A 23 3.30 -19.57 -8.92
N ASN A 24 3.27 -18.56 -8.06
CA ASN A 24 4.08 -18.60 -6.83
C ASN A 24 3.49 -17.78 -5.67
N LYS A 25 2.74 -18.45 -4.79
CA LYS A 25 2.11 -17.85 -3.59
C LYS A 25 3.10 -17.07 -2.71
N ARG A 26 4.37 -17.49 -2.64
CA ARG A 26 5.42 -16.82 -1.83
C ARG A 26 5.74 -15.40 -2.27
N ARG A 27 5.50 -15.06 -3.54
CA ARG A 27 5.83 -13.75 -4.11
C ARG A 27 4.78 -12.68 -3.78
N ILE A 28 3.57 -13.11 -3.41
CA ILE A 28 2.41 -12.28 -3.08
C ILE A 28 2.48 -11.79 -1.62
N TYR A 29 3.11 -12.56 -0.72
CA TYR A 29 3.32 -12.19 0.68
C TYR A 29 4.47 -11.19 0.91
N ASN A 30 5.18 -10.79 -0.16
CA ASN A 30 6.13 -9.70 -0.08
C ASN A 30 5.34 -8.38 -0.18
N LEU A 31 5.09 -7.72 0.95
CA LEU A 31 4.23 -6.52 1.02
C LEU A 31 4.53 -5.46 -0.03
N PRO A 32 5.77 -5.17 -0.49
CA PRO A 32 6.00 -4.19 -1.56
C PRO A 32 5.36 -4.60 -2.89
N VAL A 33 5.27 -5.91 -3.18
CA VAL A 33 4.54 -6.43 -4.33
C VAL A 33 3.03 -6.28 -4.11
N GLY A 34 2.55 -6.57 -2.90
CA GLY A 34 1.14 -6.38 -2.52
C GLY A 34 0.68 -4.92 -2.61
N LEU A 35 1.47 -3.98 -2.08
CA LEU A 35 1.20 -2.55 -2.14
C LEU A 35 1.18 -2.05 -3.60
N MET A 36 2.14 -2.50 -4.42
CA MET A 36 2.18 -2.15 -5.84
C MET A 36 0.96 -2.67 -6.61
N VAL A 37 0.54 -3.90 -6.33
CA VAL A 37 -0.68 -4.49 -6.91
C VAL A 37 -1.91 -3.64 -6.58
N ILE A 38 -2.08 -3.28 -5.30
CA ILE A 38 -3.22 -2.47 -4.87
C ILE A 38 -3.17 -1.09 -5.53
N LEU A 39 -2.02 -0.42 -5.57
CA LEU A 39 -1.91 0.88 -6.25
C LEU A 39 -2.24 0.80 -7.74
N SER A 40 -1.79 -0.25 -8.43
CA SER A 40 -2.11 -0.45 -9.85
C SER A 40 -3.62 -0.65 -10.05
N TYR A 41 -4.27 -1.44 -9.18
CA TYR A 41 -5.72 -1.61 -9.21
C TYR A 41 -6.45 -0.28 -8.95
N LEU A 42 -6.02 0.49 -7.94
CA LEU A 42 -6.60 1.79 -7.64
C LEU A 42 -6.49 2.73 -8.86
N LYS A 43 -5.31 2.80 -9.47
CA LYS A 43 -5.04 3.70 -10.60
C LYS A 43 -5.79 3.33 -11.88
N ASN A 44 -5.79 2.04 -12.23
CA ASN A 44 -6.20 1.60 -13.58
C ASN A 44 -7.63 1.10 -13.64
N GLU A 45 -8.23 0.75 -12.49
CA GLU A 45 -9.56 0.14 -12.44
C GLU A 45 -10.50 0.94 -11.53
N LEU A 46 -10.20 1.00 -10.22
CA LEU A 46 -11.16 1.55 -9.26
C LEU A 46 -11.42 3.05 -9.44
N ILE A 47 -10.36 3.87 -9.55
CA ILE A 47 -10.52 5.32 -9.70
C ILE A 47 -11.26 5.64 -11.02
N PRO A 48 -10.87 5.10 -12.19
CA PRO A 48 -11.61 5.30 -13.43
C PRO A 48 -13.09 4.88 -13.33
N ASP A 49 -13.38 3.72 -12.74
CA ASP A 49 -14.76 3.22 -12.59
C ASP A 49 -15.62 4.15 -11.71
N VAL A 50 -15.05 4.70 -10.63
CA VAL A 50 -15.73 5.66 -9.76
C VAL A 50 -15.93 7.00 -10.46
N ASP A 51 -14.93 7.50 -11.17
CA ASP A 51 -14.99 8.77 -11.90
C ASP A 51 -15.99 8.72 -13.07
N GLU A 52 -16.19 7.56 -13.68
CA GLU A 52 -17.21 7.36 -14.73
C GLU A 52 -18.62 7.32 -14.15
N LYS A 53 -18.81 6.62 -13.03
CA LYS A 53 -20.14 6.39 -12.44
C LYS A 53 -20.67 7.56 -11.62
N TYR A 54 -19.79 8.38 -11.06
CA TYR A 54 -20.15 9.44 -10.13
C TYR A 54 -19.50 10.75 -10.52
N ARG A 55 -20.15 11.87 -10.18
CA ARG A 55 -19.55 13.19 -10.33
C ARG A 55 -18.49 13.39 -9.26
N THR A 56 -17.24 13.06 -9.58
CA THR A 56 -16.09 13.29 -8.71
C THR A 56 -15.43 14.64 -9.00
N ILE A 57 -14.50 15.04 -8.12
CA ILE A 57 -13.57 16.15 -8.36
C ILE A 57 -12.15 15.59 -8.50
N SER A 58 -11.27 16.34 -9.15
CA SER A 58 -9.91 15.88 -9.42
C SER A 58 -9.04 15.72 -8.16
N TYR A 59 -9.39 16.39 -7.06
CA TYR A 59 -8.65 16.31 -5.79
C TYR A 59 -8.93 14.98 -5.08
N ARG A 60 -7.88 14.16 -4.89
CA ARG A 60 -7.98 12.81 -4.31
C ARG A 60 -7.13 12.68 -3.05
N LEU A 61 -7.70 12.12 -1.98
CA LEU A 61 -7.04 11.86 -0.71
C LEU A 61 -6.98 10.35 -0.46
N LEU A 62 -5.80 9.82 -0.11
CA LEU A 62 -5.64 8.44 0.34
C LEU A 62 -5.45 8.40 1.87
N ILE A 63 -6.43 7.83 2.58
CA ILE A 63 -6.35 7.60 4.03
C ILE A 63 -6.10 6.12 4.30
N GLY A 64 -5.09 5.79 5.10
CA GLY A 64 -4.76 4.42 5.43
C GLY A 64 -4.33 4.23 6.88
N HIS A 65 -4.82 3.16 7.51
CA HIS A 65 -4.44 2.74 8.86
C HIS A 65 -3.51 1.51 8.83
N SER A 66 -2.52 1.42 9.73
CA SER A 66 -1.63 0.26 9.84
C SER A 66 -0.90 -0.07 8.52
N THR A 67 -1.16 -1.22 7.89
CA THR A 67 -0.63 -1.56 6.56
C THR A 67 -1.17 -0.64 5.46
N GLY A 68 -2.38 -0.10 5.62
CA GLY A 68 -2.92 0.95 4.75
C GLY A 68 -2.14 2.27 4.88
N GLY A 69 -1.62 2.59 6.07
CA GLY A 69 -0.75 3.74 6.26
C GLY A 69 0.60 3.57 5.54
N LEU A 70 1.07 2.34 5.40
CA LEU A 70 2.23 2.01 4.58
C LEU A 70 1.93 2.17 3.08
N LEU A 71 0.75 1.77 2.63
CA LEU A 71 0.27 2.02 1.26
C LEU A 71 0.22 3.52 0.95
N ALA A 72 -0.26 4.33 1.91
CA ALA A 72 -0.32 5.78 1.78
C ALA A 72 1.08 6.38 1.50
N TYR A 73 2.08 6.05 2.31
CA TYR A 73 3.47 6.47 2.06
C TYR A 73 4.02 5.93 0.74
N TYR A 74 3.76 4.65 0.44
CA TYR A 74 4.21 3.99 -0.79
C TYR A 74 3.66 4.69 -2.04
N SER A 75 2.43 5.20 -1.98
CA SER A 75 1.78 5.90 -3.09
C SER A 75 2.47 7.21 -3.49
N LEU A 76 3.08 7.92 -2.52
CA LEU A 76 3.71 9.22 -2.75
C LEU A 76 4.80 9.16 -3.83
N TYR A 77 5.69 8.17 -3.74
CA TYR A 77 6.86 8.08 -4.61
C TYR A 77 6.73 7.05 -5.73
N LYS A 78 5.78 6.12 -5.65
CA LYS A 78 5.53 5.14 -6.72
C LYS A 78 4.50 5.58 -7.75
N THR A 79 3.56 6.43 -7.35
CA THR A 79 2.52 6.97 -8.24
C THR A 79 2.32 8.46 -7.94
N PRO A 80 3.37 9.29 -8.11
CA PRO A 80 3.26 10.72 -7.83
C PRO A 80 2.14 11.35 -8.67
N GLY A 81 1.33 12.20 -8.04
CA GLY A 81 0.19 12.87 -8.66
C GLY A 81 -1.11 12.07 -8.72
N LEU A 82 -1.11 10.78 -8.34
CA LEU A 82 -2.36 10.01 -8.27
C LEU A 82 -3.27 10.50 -7.13
N PHE A 83 -2.68 10.78 -5.98
CA PHE A 83 -3.32 11.38 -4.81
C PHE A 83 -2.69 12.75 -4.54
N HIS A 84 -3.54 13.74 -4.27
CA HIS A 84 -3.13 15.11 -3.95
C HIS A 84 -2.73 15.24 -2.48
N ALA A 85 -3.31 14.40 -1.63
CA ALA A 85 -2.94 14.30 -0.23
C ALA A 85 -2.97 12.83 0.22
N ILE A 86 -2.21 12.55 1.27
CA ILE A 86 -2.24 11.27 1.96
C ILE A 86 -2.42 11.49 3.47
N LEU A 87 -3.04 10.54 4.15
CA LEU A 87 -3.11 10.49 5.60
C LEU A 87 -2.76 9.08 6.07
N SER A 88 -1.64 8.95 6.79
CA SER A 88 -1.16 7.69 7.36
C SER A 88 -1.43 7.67 8.86
N ILE A 89 -2.30 6.75 9.29
CA ILE A 89 -2.72 6.61 10.69
C ILE A 89 -2.06 5.35 11.26
N ASP A 90 -1.16 5.53 12.24
CA ASP A 90 -0.36 4.44 12.82
C ASP A 90 0.26 3.52 11.76
N GLY A 91 0.83 4.14 10.70
CA GLY A 91 1.38 3.42 9.57
C GLY A 91 2.48 2.45 9.98
N SER A 92 2.43 1.21 9.49
CA SER A 92 3.37 0.13 9.85
C SER A 92 4.77 0.29 9.24
N THR A 93 5.42 1.42 9.49
CA THR A 93 6.72 1.83 8.94
C THR A 93 7.87 0.95 9.41
N TRP A 94 7.69 0.12 10.45
CA TRP A 94 8.67 -0.87 10.92
C TRP A 94 8.76 -2.11 10.02
N TRP A 95 7.75 -2.36 9.18
CA TRP A 95 7.68 -3.57 8.36
C TRP A 95 8.84 -3.66 7.35
N ASN A 96 9.34 -4.88 7.10
CA ASN A 96 10.51 -5.15 6.22
C ASN A 96 11.69 -4.22 6.44
N LYS A 97 12.16 -4.17 7.70
CA LYS A 97 13.34 -3.39 8.12
C LYS A 97 13.24 -1.90 7.81
N GLY A 98 12.00 -1.39 7.82
CA GLY A 98 11.67 0.00 7.58
C GLY A 98 11.91 0.52 6.17
N LYS A 99 11.89 -0.38 5.17
CA LYS A 99 12.20 -0.03 3.78
C LYS A 99 11.35 1.15 3.26
N VAL A 100 10.02 1.08 3.35
CA VAL A 100 9.13 2.14 2.84
C VAL A 100 9.32 3.46 3.60
N GLY A 101 9.55 3.39 4.92
CA GLY A 101 9.86 4.58 5.73
C GLY A 101 11.15 5.29 5.27
N LYS A 102 12.19 4.53 4.92
CA LYS A 102 13.43 5.09 4.37
C LYS A 102 13.22 5.68 2.97
N GLU A 103 12.53 4.95 2.11
CA GLU A 103 12.24 5.39 0.73
C GLU A 103 11.40 6.67 0.70
N VAL A 104 10.42 6.83 1.59
CA VAL A 104 9.63 8.08 1.64
C VAL A 104 10.45 9.25 2.19
N ILE A 105 11.33 9.04 3.17
CA ILE A 105 12.24 10.09 3.65
C ILE A 105 13.18 10.55 2.53
N GLU A 106 13.76 9.60 1.79
CA GLU A 106 14.63 9.89 0.64
C GLU A 106 13.89 10.66 -0.47
N TYR A 107 12.65 10.26 -0.78
CA TYR A 107 11.81 10.95 -1.74
C TYR A 107 11.51 12.39 -1.32
N LEU A 108 11.07 12.61 -0.08
CA LEU A 108 10.78 13.95 0.44
C LEU A 108 12.05 14.82 0.53
N SER A 109 13.19 14.23 0.88
CA SER A 109 14.46 14.98 0.98
C SER A 109 14.98 15.44 -0.40
N SER A 110 14.57 14.77 -1.48
CA SER A 110 14.93 15.12 -2.86
C SER A 110 13.88 15.97 -3.58
N HIS A 111 12.70 16.18 -2.97
CA HIS A 111 11.57 16.93 -3.54
C HIS A 111 10.95 17.86 -2.47
N PRO A 112 11.66 18.93 -2.06
CA PRO A 112 11.20 19.87 -1.03
C PRO A 112 9.99 20.71 -1.44
#